data_AF-A0A9E8FLS2-F1
#
_entry.id   AF-A0A9E8FLS2-F1
#
_cell.length_a   1.000
_cell.length_b   1.000
_cell.length_c   1.000
_cell.angle_alpha   90.00
_cell.angle_beta   90.00
_cell.angle_gamma   90.00
#
_symmetry.space_group_name_H-M   'P 1'
#
loop_
_entity.id
_entity.type
_entity.pdbx_description
1 polymer ?
#
loop_
_entity_poly.entity_id
_entity_poly.type
_entity_poly.pdbx_seq_one_letter_code
_entity_poly.pdbx_strand_id
1 'polypeptide(L)'
;MNEQLFTEVKNLSLELRSLIRQGVKEGVEERIIRRNELLQEWFSGIKELIQMTNEQQQFLENLLKEEQQLLDMLQQEQTEIAAQQRNQRKASQYLQH
;
A
#
# COMPACT_ATOMS: atom_id res chain seq x y z
N MET A 1 -0.29 -5.62 24.02
CA MET A 1 -0.10 -5.39 22.57
C MET A 1 -1.37 -4.74 22.05
N ASN A 2 -1.31 -3.64 21.31
CA ASN A 2 -2.53 -3.00 20.80
C ASN A 2 -2.97 -3.72 19.50
N GLU A 3 -3.48 -4.95 19.66
CA GLU A 3 -3.94 -5.83 18.57
C GLU A 3 -5.01 -5.19 17.68
N GLN A 4 -5.76 -4.24 18.24
CA GLN A 4 -6.73 -3.44 17.51
C GLN A 4 -6.06 -2.56 16.45
N LEU A 5 -4.99 -1.82 16.79
CA LEU A 5 -4.25 -0.99 15.82
C LEU A 5 -3.66 -1.83 14.69
N PHE A 6 -3.09 -2.99 15.00
CA PHE A 6 -2.57 -3.90 13.97
C PHE A 6 -3.69 -4.40 13.04
N THR A 7 -4.82 -4.78 13.62
CA THR A 7 -5.99 -5.24 12.86
C THR A 7 -6.52 -4.14 11.95
N GLU A 8 -6.53 -2.89 12.41
CA GLU A 8 -6.99 -1.73 11.65
C GLU A 8 -6.05 -1.41 10.48
N VAL A 9 -4.72 -1.42 10.71
CA VAL A 9 -3.71 -1.30 9.65
C VAL A 9 -3.85 -2.41 8.60
N LYS A 10 -4.05 -3.66 9.04
CA LYS A 10 -4.25 -4.81 8.17
C LYS A 10 -5.51 -4.66 7.31
N ASN A 11 -6.63 -4.28 7.91
CA ASN A 11 -7.89 -4.09 7.22
C ASN A 11 -7.80 -2.98 6.16
N LEU A 12 -7.19 -1.85 6.50
CA LEU A 12 -6.95 -0.77 5.54
C LEU A 12 -6.06 -1.20 4.38
N SER A 13 -5.03 -2.02 4.65
CA SER A 13 -4.15 -2.55 3.60
C SER A 13 -4.91 -3.47 2.63
N LEU A 14 -5.85 -4.29 3.14
CA LEU A 14 -6.70 -5.14 2.32
C LEU A 14 -7.72 -4.34 1.51
N GLU A 15 -8.32 -3.32 2.11
CA GLU A 15 -9.25 -2.40 1.43
C GLU A 15 -8.55 -1.67 0.28
N LEU A 16 -7.37 -1.09 0.53
CA LEU A 16 -6.55 -0.44 -0.48
C LEU A 16 -6.23 -1.37 -1.64
N ARG A 17 -5.81 -2.62 -1.36
CA ARG A 17 -5.56 -3.63 -2.40
C ARG A 17 -6.82 -3.93 -3.22
N SER A 18 -8.00 -3.95 -2.59
CA SER A 18 -9.28 -4.15 -3.29
C SER A 18 -9.63 -2.97 -4.20
N LEU A 19 -9.53 -1.75 -3.70
CA LEU A 19 -9.81 -0.52 -4.45
C LEU A 19 -8.89 -0.38 -5.66
N ILE A 20 -7.60 -0.71 -5.49
CA ILE A 20 -6.62 -0.70 -6.57
C ILE A 20 -6.98 -1.72 -7.66
N ARG A 21 -7.33 -2.96 -7.29
CA ARG A 21 -7.79 -3.98 -8.27
C ARG A 21 -9.02 -3.55 -9.05
N GLN A 22 -9.88 -2.75 -8.43
CA GLN A 22 -11.09 -2.21 -9.04
C GLN A 22 -10.83 -0.95 -9.87
N GLY A 23 -9.59 -0.43 -9.88
CA GLY A 23 -9.23 0.80 -10.59
C GLY A 23 -9.80 2.08 -9.96
N VAL A 24 -10.28 2.00 -8.72
CA VAL A 24 -10.83 3.15 -7.99
C VAL A 24 -9.66 4.05 -7.56
N LYS A 25 -9.74 5.34 -7.90
CA LYS A 25 -8.71 6.34 -7.55
C LYS A 25 -9.15 7.29 -6.45
N GLU A 26 -10.45 7.54 -6.35
CA GLU A 26 -11.01 8.49 -5.40
C GLU A 26 -10.93 7.93 -3.98
N GLY A 27 -10.41 8.73 -3.05
CA GLY A 27 -10.32 8.33 -1.65
C GLY A 27 -9.17 7.36 -1.31
N VAL A 28 -8.36 6.94 -2.30
CA VAL A 28 -7.27 5.98 -2.08
C VAL A 28 -6.10 6.65 -1.37
N GLU A 29 -5.78 7.89 -1.74
CA GLU A 29 -4.65 8.63 -1.17
C GLU A 29 -4.88 8.94 0.32
N GLU A 30 -6.10 9.36 0.68
CA GLU A 30 -6.49 9.60 2.07
C GLU A 30 -6.43 8.31 2.90
N ARG A 31 -6.82 7.17 2.32
CA ARG A 31 -6.73 5.86 2.98
C ARG A 31 -5.29 5.39 3.17
N ILE A 32 -4.40 5.67 2.20
CA ILE A 32 -2.96 5.40 2.33
C ILE A 32 -2.37 6.23 3.46
N ILE A 33 -2.66 7.53 3.49
CA ILE A 33 -2.20 8.43 4.56
C ILE A 33 -2.64 7.91 5.92
N ARG A 34 -3.94 7.59 6.07
CA ARG A 34 -4.49 7.08 7.32
C ARG A 34 -3.86 5.76 7.75
N ARG A 35 -3.65 4.84 6.82
CA ARG A 35 -2.96 3.56 7.09
C ARG A 35 -1.54 3.80 7.61
N ASN A 36 -0.82 4.74 7.01
CA ASN A 36 0.56 5.05 7.38
C ASN A 36 0.66 5.69 8.78
N GLU A 37 -0.27 6.58 9.13
CA GLU A 37 -0.37 7.15 10.48
C GLU A 37 -0.56 6.05 11.54
N LEU A 38 -1.53 5.16 11.31
CA LEU A 38 -1.83 4.05 12.23
C LEU A 38 -0.67 3.07 12.34
N LEU A 39 0.04 2.83 11.24
CA LEU A 39 1.24 2.00 11.24
C LEU A 39 2.34 2.64 12.10
N GLN A 40 2.58 3.95 11.96
CA GLN A 40 3.55 4.67 12.78
C GLN A 40 3.19 4.65 14.26
N GLU A 41 1.92 4.84 14.60
CA GLU A 41 1.41 4.77 15.96
C GLU A 41 1.63 3.38 16.57
N TRP A 42 1.28 2.33 15.83
CA TRP A 42 1.51 0.93 16.21
C TRP A 42 3.01 0.65 16.42
N PHE A 43 3.87 1.12 15.51
CA PHE A 43 5.32 1.01 15.66
C PHE A 43 5.84 1.77 16.88
N SER A 44 5.27 2.92 17.23
CA SER A 44 5.70 3.69 18.41
C SER A 44 5.44 2.93 19.72
N GLY A 45 4.30 2.23 19.82
CA GLY A 45 3.98 1.38 20.96
C GLY A 45 4.86 0.14 21.06
N ILE A 46 5.39 -0.34 19.93
CA ILE A 46 6.45 -1.36 19.90
C ILE A 46 7.79 -0.74 20.32
N LYS A 47 8.06 0.49 19.90
CA LYS A 47 9.31 1.21 20.15
C LYS A 47 9.56 1.47 21.64
N GLU A 48 8.51 1.74 22.41
CA GLU A 48 8.59 1.88 23.88
C GLU A 48 8.85 0.55 24.60
N LEU A 49 8.61 -0.59 23.95
CA LEU A 49 8.88 -1.94 24.49
C LEU A 49 10.24 -2.52 24.04
N ILE A 50 11.08 -1.76 23.33
CA ILE A 50 12.35 -2.25 22.78
C ILE A 50 13.40 -2.44 23.89
N GLN A 51 13.31 -3.58 24.56
CA GLN A 51 14.38 -4.57 24.50
C GLN A 51 14.01 -5.57 23.40
N MET A 52 14.13 -5.21 22.12
CA MET A 52 13.81 -6.16 21.05
C MET A 52 14.82 -7.30 21.04
N THR A 53 14.33 -8.53 21.03
CA THR A 53 15.14 -9.70 20.70
C THR A 53 15.40 -9.70 19.18
N ASN A 54 16.55 -10.24 18.76
CA ASN A 54 16.99 -10.25 17.35
C ASN A 54 15.92 -10.80 16.37
N GLU A 55 15.10 -11.77 16.80
CA GLU A 55 14.02 -12.33 15.96
C GLU A 55 12.93 -11.30 15.64
N GLN A 56 12.55 -10.45 16.60
CA GLN A 56 11.53 -9.43 16.37
C GLN A 56 12.04 -8.32 15.44
N GLN A 57 13.34 -7.99 15.54
CA GLN A 57 13.96 -7.06 14.61
C GLN A 57 14.01 -7.63 13.21
N GLN A 58 14.44 -8.89 13.07
CA GLN A 58 14.47 -9.60 11.80
C GLN A 58 13.07 -9.68 11.17
N PHE A 59 12.03 -9.92 11.98
CA PHE A 59 10.64 -9.95 11.52
C PHE A 59 10.19 -8.58 10.96
N LEU A 60 10.49 -7.49 11.67
CA LEU A 60 10.12 -6.15 11.21
C LEU A 60 10.90 -5.72 9.96
N GLU A 61 12.18 -6.10 9.86
CA GLU A 61 12.99 -5.86 8.65
C GLU A 61 12.43 -6.64 7.45
N ASN A 62 12.01 -7.89 7.66
CA ASN A 62 11.37 -8.68 6.62
C ASN A 62 10.03 -8.06 6.19
N LEU A 63 9.19 -7.65 7.16
CA LEU A 63 7.91 -7.01 6.88
C LEU A 63 8.09 -5.70 6.11
N LEU A 64 9.07 -4.87 6.48
CA LEU A 64 9.37 -3.63 5.78
C LEU A 64 9.80 -3.88 4.32
N LYS A 65 10.58 -4.94 4.09
CA LYS A 65 11.06 -5.33 2.76
C LYS A 65 9.91 -5.83 1.88
N GLU A 66 8.99 -6.63 2.44
CA GLU A 66 7.78 -7.07 1.74
C GLU A 66 6.89 -5.88 1.36
N GLU A 67 6.72 -4.91 2.26
CA GLU A 67 5.94 -3.70 2.00
C GLU A 67 6.56 -2.82 0.90
N GLN A 68 7.88 -2.67 0.87
CA GLN A 68 8.59 -1.95 -0.20
C GLN A 68 8.41 -2.64 -1.56
N GLN A 69 8.54 -3.96 -1.62
CA GLN A 69 8.30 -4.72 -2.86
C GLN A 69 6.86 -4.57 -3.35
N LEU A 70 5.89 -4.59 -2.43
CA LEU A 70 4.50 -4.37 -2.78
C LEU A 70 4.29 -2.96 -3.35
N LEU A 71 4.95 -1.95 -2.79
CA LEU A 71 4.84 -0.58 -3.23
C LEU A 71 5.44 -0.37 -4.62
N ASP A 72 6.58 -1.01 -4.92
CA ASP A 72 7.21 -1.00 -6.24
C ASP A 72 6.30 -1.64 -7.30
N MET A 73 5.71 -2.80 -6.97
CA MET A 73 4.74 -3.46 -7.86
C MET A 73 3.53 -2.57 -8.15
N LEU A 74 3.00 -1.88 -7.13
CA LEU A 74 1.87 -0.97 -7.30
C LEU A 74 2.20 0.22 -8.19
N GLN A 75 3.40 0.79 -8.08
CA GLN A 75 3.86 1.87 -8.96
C GLN A 75 4.01 1.41 -10.40
N GLN A 76 4.50 0.18 -10.60
CA GLN A 76 4.64 -0.40 -11.93
C GLN A 76 3.26 -0.65 -12.57
N GLU A 77 2.32 -1.28 -11.85
CA GLU A 77 0.95 -1.50 -12.34
C GLU A 77 0.26 -0.17 -12.70
N GLN A 78 0.43 0.86 -11.88
CA GLN A 78 -0.15 2.18 -12.16
C GLN A 78 0.43 2.82 -13.44
N THR A 79 1.73 2.62 -13.68
CA THR A 79 2.42 3.09 -14.89
C THR A 79 1.91 2.35 -16.13
N GLU A 80 1.74 1.02 -16.04
CA GLU A 80 1.23 0.19 -17.12
C GLU A 80 -0.21 0.55 -17.49
N ILE A 81 -1.08 0.76 -16.50
CA ILE A 81 -2.46 1.21 -16.71
C ILE A 81 -2.48 2.60 -17.39
N ALA A 82 -1.63 3.53 -16.95
CA ALA A 82 -1.54 4.85 -17.56
C ALA A 82 -1.06 4.78 -19.02
N ALA A 83 -0.12 3.89 -19.33
CA ALA A 83 0.36 3.65 -20.69
C ALA A 83 -0.74 3.02 -21.57
N GLN A 84 -1.46 2.02 -21.06
CA GLN A 84 -2.58 1.40 -21.77
C GLN A 84 -3.71 2.39 -22.06
N GLN A 85 -4.08 3.25 -21.11
CA GLN A 85 -5.09 4.29 -21.33
C GLN A 85 -4.66 5.31 -22.40
N ARG A 86 -3.37 5.68 -22.46
CA ARG A 86 -2.84 6.53 -23.54
C ARG A 86 -2.91 5.84 -24.90
N ASN A 87 -2.59 4.56 -24.95
CA ASN A 87 -2.63 3.78 -26.20
C ASN A 87 -4.06 3.57 -26.68
N GLN A 88 -5.02 3.33 -25.78
CA GLN A 88 -6.45 3.26 -26.13
C GLN A 88 -6.97 4.58 -26.68
N ARG A 89 -6.64 5.72 -26.04
CA ARG A 89 -7.03 7.05 -26.55
C ARG A 89 -6.49 7.33 -27.95
N LYS A 90 -5.23 6.99 -28.21
CA LYS A 90 -4.64 7.11 -29.55
C LYS A 90 -5.33 6.21 -30.56
N ALA A 91 -5.56 4.93 -30.23
CA ALA A 91 -6.25 3.99 -31.12
C ALA A 91 -7.68 4.42 -31.47
N SER A 92 -8.44 4.95 -30.50
CA SER A 92 -9.78 5.51 -30.75
C SER A 92 -9.74 6.75 -31.66
N GLN A 93 -8.67 7.54 -31.59
CA GLN A 93 -8.46 8.72 -32.45
C GLN A 93 -8.17 8.34 -33.91
N TYR A 94 -7.48 7.23 -34.14
CA TYR A 94 -7.22 6.69 -35.50
C TYR A 94 -8.45 6.00 -36.12
N LEU A 95 -9.40 5.51 -35.31
CA LEU A 95 -10.64 4.89 -35.78
C LEU A 95 -11.77 5.89 -36.12
N GLN A 96 -11.59 7.18 -35.83
CA GLN A 96 -12.54 8.25 -36.14
C GLN A 96 -12.20 9.05 -37.41
N HIS A 97 -11.19 8.63 -38.18
CA HIS A 97 -10.80 9.22 -39.46
C HIS A 97 -10.99 8.25 -40.62
#